data_AF-A0A840GAB1-F1
#
_entry.id   AF-A0A840GAB1-F1
#
_cell.length_a   1.000
_cell.length_b   1.000
_cell.length_c   1.000
_cell.angle_alpha   90.00
_cell.angle_beta   90.00
_cell.angle_gamma   90.00
#
_symmetry.space_group_name_H-M   'P 1'
#
loop_
_entity.id
_entity.type
_entity.pdbx_description
1 polymer ?
#
loop_
_entity_poly.entity_id
_entity_poly.type
_entity_poly.pdbx_seq_one_letter_code
_entity_poly.pdbx_strand_id
1 'polypeptide(L)'
;KYDTNADGTTNYNSVTMGGSNATGPVTVHNVAPGVAGTDAVNVNQLNATSAGLNNRINALGDKVDANTRMLSGGIAASAAMAVVTPVEPGRYHVSGAVAGYNGQAGIGFNLLKRSENGQTTLHAGVGWATGGSKAIVRVGFGFSFD
;
A
#
# COMPACT_ATOMS: atom_id res chain seq x y z
N LYS A 1 18.30 -23.48 41.48
CA LYS A 1 17.44 -24.23 42.44
C LYS A 1 16.00 -23.92 42.06
N TYR A 2 15.10 -24.91 42.12
CA TYR A 2 13.67 -24.64 42.01
C TYR A 2 13.16 -23.84 43.21
N ASP A 3 12.04 -23.15 43.02
CA ASP A 3 11.39 -22.44 44.11
C ASP A 3 10.73 -23.43 45.09
N THR A 4 10.36 -22.96 46.27
CA THR A 4 9.72 -23.76 47.33
C THR A 4 8.26 -23.31 47.51
N ASN A 5 7.35 -24.27 47.68
CA ASN A 5 5.95 -24.01 48.06
C ASN A 5 5.85 -23.57 49.54
N ALA A 6 4.68 -23.04 49.93
CA ALA A 6 4.43 -22.60 51.31
C ALA A 6 4.53 -23.75 52.34
N ASP A 7 4.25 -24.98 51.93
CA ASP A 7 4.38 -26.19 52.75
C ASP A 7 5.82 -26.73 52.84
N GLY A 8 6.79 -26.04 52.23
CA GLY A 8 8.19 -26.44 52.23
C GLY A 8 8.59 -27.43 51.13
N THR A 9 7.66 -27.89 50.28
CA THR A 9 7.96 -28.80 49.17
C THR A 9 8.56 -28.08 47.96
N THR A 10 9.26 -28.81 47.07
CA THR A 10 9.89 -28.23 45.87
C THR A 10 8.86 -27.97 44.76
N ASN A 11 8.89 -26.78 44.16
CA ASN A 11 8.03 -26.40 43.03
C ASN A 11 8.79 -26.51 41.69
N TYR A 12 8.58 -27.59 40.94
CA TYR A 12 9.24 -27.82 39.65
C TYR A 12 8.75 -26.92 38.51
N ASN A 13 7.67 -26.17 38.71
CA ASN A 13 7.11 -25.26 37.70
C ASN A 13 7.69 -23.85 37.78
N SER A 14 8.60 -23.58 38.73
CA SER A 14 9.14 -22.23 38.94
C SER A 14 10.61 -22.23 39.34
N VAL A 15 11.34 -21.28 38.77
CA VAL A 15 12.72 -20.97 39.12
C VAL A 15 12.86 -19.45 39.18
N THR A 16 13.18 -18.92 40.36
CA THR A 16 13.51 -17.50 40.53
C THR A 16 15.03 -17.30 40.47
N MET A 17 15.50 -16.52 39.49
CA MET A 17 16.93 -16.25 39.31
C MET A 17 17.44 -15.25 40.35
N GLY A 18 18.62 -15.53 40.94
CA GLY A 18 19.25 -14.71 41.98
C GLY A 18 18.66 -14.88 43.39
N GLY A 19 17.43 -15.42 43.50
CA GLY A 19 16.76 -15.71 44.77
C GLY A 19 16.52 -14.47 45.65
N SER A 20 16.30 -14.68 46.94
CA SER A 20 15.96 -13.62 47.91
C SER A 20 17.04 -12.54 48.11
N ASN A 21 18.27 -12.81 47.66
CA ASN A 21 19.40 -11.89 47.77
C ASN A 21 19.66 -11.09 46.48
N ALA A 22 18.84 -11.28 45.43
CA ALA A 22 18.99 -10.56 44.18
C ALA A 22 18.68 -9.07 44.38
N THR A 23 19.62 -8.21 43.99
CA THR A 23 19.42 -6.76 43.97
C THR A 23 19.00 -6.24 42.60
N GLY A 24 18.83 -7.13 41.60
CA GLY A 24 18.44 -6.80 40.23
C GLY A 24 18.29 -8.04 39.33
N PRO A 25 17.91 -7.87 38.05
CA PRO A 25 17.77 -8.97 37.10
C PRO A 25 19.07 -9.74 36.87
N VAL A 26 18.96 -11.04 36.63
CA VAL A 26 20.10 -11.92 36.33
C VAL A 26 20.20 -12.16 34.83
N THR A 27 21.34 -11.83 34.24
CA THR A 27 21.63 -12.17 32.84
C THR A 27 21.96 -13.66 32.72
N VAL A 28 21.33 -14.35 31.76
CA VAL A 28 21.58 -15.77 31.47
C VAL A 28 22.38 -15.88 30.17
N HIS A 29 23.63 -16.35 30.27
CA HIS A 29 24.53 -16.49 29.13
C HIS A 29 24.64 -17.95 28.66
N ASN A 30 25.25 -18.15 27.48
CA ASN A 30 25.49 -19.46 26.87
C ASN A 30 24.20 -20.26 26.61
N VAL A 31 23.12 -19.57 26.28
CA VAL A 31 21.85 -20.17 25.87
C VAL A 31 21.93 -20.51 24.38
N ALA A 32 22.02 -21.81 24.06
CA ALA A 32 21.93 -22.29 22.69
C ALA A 32 20.57 -21.91 22.06
N PRO A 33 20.47 -21.79 20.73
CA PRO A 33 19.18 -21.53 20.08
C PRO A 33 18.14 -22.60 20.47
N GLY A 34 16.96 -22.17 20.88
CA GLY A 34 15.84 -23.07 21.15
C GLY A 34 15.35 -23.73 19.86
N VAL A 35 14.96 -25.01 19.93
CA VAL A 35 14.50 -25.82 18.80
C VAL A 35 13.04 -26.23 18.98
N ALA A 36 12.65 -26.65 20.19
CA ALA A 36 11.26 -26.94 20.54
C ALA A 36 10.50 -25.68 20.97
N GLY A 37 9.16 -25.73 20.89
CA GLY A 37 8.30 -24.60 21.25
C GLY A 37 8.33 -24.20 22.75
N THR A 38 8.92 -25.03 23.60
CA THR A 38 9.10 -24.79 25.05
C THR A 38 10.53 -24.42 25.41
N ASP A 39 11.43 -24.31 24.43
CA ASP A 39 12.81 -23.91 24.67
C ASP A 39 12.93 -22.41 24.86
N ALA A 40 13.91 -21.98 25.65
CA ALA A 40 14.24 -20.58 25.78
C ALA A 40 14.79 -20.04 24.44
N VAL A 41 14.32 -18.85 24.04
CA VAL A 41 14.87 -18.11 22.91
C VAL A 41 16.06 -17.27 23.35
N ASN A 42 17.13 -17.30 22.56
CA ASN A 42 18.28 -16.43 22.79
C ASN A 42 18.19 -15.12 21.96
N VAL A 43 19.06 -14.17 22.28
CA VAL A 43 19.06 -12.84 21.65
C VAL A 43 19.34 -12.90 20.14
N ASN A 44 20.11 -13.89 19.66
CA ASN A 44 20.36 -14.05 18.23
C ASN A 44 19.08 -14.41 17.46
N GLN A 45 18.24 -15.30 18.01
CA GLN A 45 16.94 -15.66 17.40
C GLN A 45 15.98 -14.46 17.38
N LEU A 46 15.95 -13.67 18.47
CA LEU A 46 15.16 -12.45 18.54
C LEU A 46 15.63 -11.41 17.51
N ASN A 47 16.94 -11.16 17.41
CA ASN A 47 17.52 -10.21 16.47
C ASN A 47 17.27 -10.62 15.01
N ALA A 48 17.39 -11.90 14.69
CA ALA A 48 17.08 -12.43 13.36
C ALA A 48 15.60 -12.20 12.99
N THR A 49 14.69 -12.43 13.95
CA THR A 49 13.26 -12.15 13.78
C THR A 49 13.01 -10.66 13.55
N SER A 50 13.61 -9.79 14.38
CA SER A 50 13.51 -8.33 14.25
C SER A 50 14.02 -7.83 12.90
N ALA A 51 15.18 -8.31 12.45
CA ALA A 51 15.73 -7.99 11.13
C ALA A 51 14.79 -8.45 9.99
N GLY A 52 14.23 -9.66 10.10
CA GLY A 52 13.23 -10.16 9.15
C GLY A 52 11.97 -9.30 9.09
N LEU A 53 11.49 -8.81 10.24
CA LEU A 53 10.36 -7.90 10.32
C LEU A 53 10.68 -6.53 9.72
N ASN A 54 11.85 -5.95 10.02
CA ASN A 54 12.28 -4.67 9.45
C ASN A 54 12.36 -4.72 7.92
N ASN A 55 12.89 -5.82 7.37
CA ASN A 55 12.92 -6.02 5.91
C ASN A 55 11.51 -6.05 5.30
N ARG A 56 10.57 -6.73 5.96
CA ARG A 56 9.16 -6.77 5.52
C ARG A 56 8.49 -5.40 5.61
N ILE A 57 8.78 -4.63 6.65
CA ILE A 57 8.26 -3.27 6.83
C ILE A 57 8.78 -2.34 5.74
N ASN A 58 10.08 -2.39 5.44
CA ASN A 58 10.67 -1.58 4.37
C ASN A 58 10.07 -1.93 3.00
N ALA A 59 9.97 -3.22 2.68
CA ALA A 59 9.35 -3.68 1.44
C ALA A 59 7.87 -3.26 1.33
N LEU A 60 7.15 -3.23 2.45
CA LEU A 60 5.79 -2.71 2.50
C LEU A 60 5.76 -1.20 2.25
N GLY A 61 6.69 -0.44 2.86
CA GLY A 61 6.85 0.99 2.63
C GLY A 61 7.06 1.32 1.14
N ASP A 62 8.00 0.61 0.50
CA ASP A 62 8.27 0.76 -0.93
C ASP A 62 7.03 0.48 -1.79
N LYS A 63 6.26 -0.55 -1.42
CA LYS A 63 5.02 -0.91 -2.12
C LYS A 63 3.92 0.14 -1.92
N VAL A 64 3.80 0.71 -0.72
CA VAL A 64 2.85 1.79 -0.43
C VAL A 64 3.21 3.04 -1.23
N ASP A 65 4.49 3.42 -1.29
CA ASP A 65 4.93 4.57 -2.08
C ASP A 65 4.74 4.34 -3.58
N ALA A 66 5.03 3.13 -4.07
CA ALA A 66 4.73 2.75 -5.44
C ALA A 66 3.23 2.83 -5.75
N ASN A 67 2.38 2.36 -4.84
CA ASN A 67 0.94 2.47 -4.99
C ASN A 67 0.47 3.93 -4.99
N THR A 68 0.99 4.76 -4.09
CA THR A 68 0.68 6.20 -4.04
C THR A 68 1.09 6.92 -5.32
N ARG A 69 2.27 6.61 -5.88
CA ARG A 69 2.72 7.15 -7.17
C ARG A 69 1.83 6.67 -8.32
N MET A 70 1.47 5.39 -8.34
CA MET A 70 0.59 4.81 -9.36
C MET A 70 -0.81 5.44 -9.32
N LEU A 71 -1.38 5.63 -8.13
CA LEU A 71 -2.66 6.30 -7.94
C LEU A 71 -2.60 7.77 -8.35
N SER A 72 -1.54 8.47 -7.95
CA SER A 72 -1.34 9.88 -8.32
C SER A 72 -1.23 10.04 -9.84
N GLY A 73 -0.51 9.12 -10.51
CA GLY A 73 -0.47 9.04 -11.97
C GLY A 73 -1.85 8.76 -12.55
N GLY A 74 -2.61 7.81 -11.99
CA GLY A 74 -3.97 7.52 -12.46
C GLY A 74 -4.91 8.73 -12.37
N ILE A 75 -4.80 9.53 -11.30
CA ILE A 75 -5.55 10.78 -11.16
C ILE A 75 -5.12 11.80 -12.21
N ALA A 76 -3.81 11.99 -12.42
CA ALA A 76 -3.29 12.89 -13.45
C ALA A 76 -3.75 12.46 -14.87
N ALA A 77 -3.68 11.17 -15.19
CA ALA A 77 -4.16 10.62 -16.46
C ALA A 77 -5.67 10.87 -16.64
N SER A 78 -6.46 10.67 -15.60
CA SER A 78 -7.90 10.91 -15.61
C SER A 78 -8.23 12.40 -15.81
N ALA A 79 -7.52 13.29 -15.11
CA ALA A 79 -7.67 14.73 -15.24
C ALA A 79 -7.30 15.23 -16.65
N ALA A 80 -6.31 14.59 -17.28
CA ALA A 80 -5.89 14.89 -18.65
C ALA A 80 -6.91 14.43 -19.72
N MET A 81 -7.92 13.63 -19.36
CA MET A 81 -9.02 13.23 -20.26
C MET A 81 -10.24 14.15 -20.19
N ALA A 82 -10.04 15.44 -19.90
CA ALA A 82 -11.12 16.43 -19.97
C ALA A 82 -11.69 16.50 -21.40
N VAL A 83 -13.00 16.30 -21.52
CA VAL A 83 -13.72 16.31 -22.80
C VAL A 83 -14.26 17.71 -23.07
N VAL A 84 -13.89 18.29 -24.21
CA VAL A 84 -14.50 19.52 -24.72
C VAL A 84 -15.64 19.11 -25.64
N THR A 85 -16.88 19.38 -25.24
CA THR A 85 -18.05 19.07 -26.07
C THR A 85 -18.18 20.12 -27.18
N PRO A 86 -18.23 19.69 -28.45
CA PRO A 86 -18.38 20.59 -29.58
C PRO A 86 -19.80 21.05 -29.80
N VAL A 87 -19.92 22.21 -30.45
CA VAL A 87 -21.19 22.85 -30.76
C VAL A 87 -21.80 22.33 -32.06
N GLU A 88 -21.00 21.85 -33.03
CA GLU A 88 -21.49 21.37 -34.32
C GLU A 88 -22.07 19.93 -34.29
N PRO A 89 -23.32 19.72 -34.73
CA PRO A 89 -23.89 18.38 -34.91
C PRO A 89 -23.20 17.56 -36.02
N GLY A 90 -23.23 16.23 -35.88
CA GLY A 90 -22.79 15.27 -36.91
C GLY A 90 -21.27 15.11 -37.08
N ARG A 91 -20.44 15.91 -36.39
CA ARG A 91 -18.97 15.85 -36.50
C ARG A 91 -18.33 15.00 -35.42
N TYR A 92 -17.17 14.42 -35.76
CA TYR A 92 -16.24 13.81 -34.82
C TYR A 92 -15.26 14.85 -34.32
N HIS A 93 -14.95 14.81 -33.03
CA HIS A 93 -14.01 15.73 -32.40
C HIS A 93 -12.97 14.96 -31.62
N VAL A 94 -11.71 15.31 -31.87
CA VAL A 94 -10.56 14.75 -31.16
C VAL A 94 -9.95 15.86 -30.31
N SER A 95 -9.71 15.58 -29.04
CA SER A 95 -9.00 16.49 -28.15
C SER A 95 -7.89 15.76 -27.41
N GLY A 96 -6.91 16.51 -26.92
CA GLY A 96 -5.90 16.02 -26.00
C GLY A 96 -5.56 17.08 -24.98
N ALA A 97 -5.16 16.66 -23.78
CA ALA A 97 -4.74 17.54 -22.73
C ALA A 97 -3.65 16.89 -21.87
N VAL A 98 -3.01 17.72 -21.04
CA VAL A 98 -2.05 17.30 -20.02
C VAL A 98 -2.55 17.77 -18.65
N ALA A 99 -2.22 17.03 -17.60
CA ALA A 99 -2.56 17.40 -16.23
C ALA A 99 -1.47 16.97 -15.24
N GLY A 100 -1.37 17.67 -14.11
CA GLY A 100 -0.43 17.35 -13.04
C GLY A 100 -1.17 17.04 -11.74
N TYR A 101 -0.74 16.01 -11.02
CA TYR A 101 -1.25 15.70 -9.68
C TYR A 101 -0.17 15.02 -8.83
N ASN A 102 0.08 15.56 -7.64
CA ASN A 102 0.99 15.01 -6.63
C ASN A 102 2.37 14.58 -7.20
N GLY A 103 2.99 15.46 -7.99
CA GLY A 103 4.29 15.22 -8.63
C GLY A 103 4.27 14.29 -9.85
N GLN A 104 3.10 13.84 -10.30
CA GLN A 104 2.94 13.06 -11.54
C GLN A 104 2.32 13.91 -12.65
N ALA A 105 2.73 13.64 -13.90
CA ALA A 105 2.20 14.27 -15.10
C ALA A 105 1.45 13.24 -15.95
N GLY A 106 0.24 13.59 -16.37
CA GLY A 106 -0.62 12.78 -17.22
C GLY A 106 -0.90 13.43 -18.57
N ILE A 107 -1.14 12.59 -19.56
CA ILE A 107 -1.65 12.95 -20.88
C ILE A 107 -2.89 12.13 -21.18
N GLY A 108 -3.88 12.76 -21.81
CA GLY A 108 -5.13 12.12 -22.19
C GLY A 108 -5.57 12.57 -23.57
N PHE A 109 -6.22 11.66 -24.27
CA PHE A 109 -6.85 11.90 -25.57
C PHE A 109 -8.30 11.49 -25.51
N ASN A 110 -9.16 12.24 -26.20
CA ASN A 110 -10.59 11.94 -26.29
C ASN A 110 -11.04 11.99 -27.75
N LEU A 111 -11.98 11.12 -28.07
CA LEU A 111 -12.80 11.14 -29.28
C LEU A 111 -14.25 11.34 -28.85
N LEU A 112 -14.95 12.27 -29.49
CA LEU A 112 -16.36 12.54 -29.26
C LEU A 112 -17.12 12.55 -30.59
N LYS A 113 -18.35 12.04 -30.61
CA LYS A 113 -19.31 12.21 -31.69
C LYS A 113 -20.59 12.85 -31.15
N ARG A 114 -21.06 13.92 -31.79
CA ARG A 114 -22.40 14.48 -31.59
C ARG A 114 -23.32 13.97 -32.69
N SER A 115 -24.54 13.55 -32.34
CA SER A 115 -25.53 13.13 -33.34
C SER A 115 -25.89 14.27 -34.29
N GLU A 116 -26.40 13.91 -35.47
CA GLU A 116 -26.79 14.87 -36.51
C GLU A 116 -27.92 15.80 -36.06
N ASN A 117 -28.84 15.32 -35.24
CA ASN A 117 -29.89 16.13 -34.64
C ASN A 117 -29.42 16.97 -33.43
N GLY A 118 -28.12 16.90 -33.08
CA GLY A 118 -27.52 17.67 -32.01
C GLY A 118 -27.94 17.26 -30.60
N GLN A 119 -28.83 16.30 -30.41
CA GLN A 119 -29.40 16.00 -29.08
C GLN A 119 -28.56 15.01 -28.27
N THR A 120 -27.65 14.26 -28.89
CA THR A 120 -26.90 13.21 -28.20
C THR A 120 -25.39 13.33 -28.42
N THR A 121 -24.61 12.96 -27.41
CA THR A 121 -23.15 12.88 -27.50
C THR A 121 -22.66 11.54 -27.00
N LEU A 122 -21.63 11.01 -27.64
CA LEU A 122 -20.85 9.86 -27.20
C LEU A 122 -19.39 10.27 -27.14
N HIS A 123 -18.70 9.99 -26.04
CA HIS A 123 -17.28 10.26 -25.90
C HIS A 123 -16.54 9.05 -25.35
N ALA A 124 -15.35 8.82 -25.91
CA ALA A 124 -14.40 7.82 -25.46
C ALA A 124 -13.04 8.48 -25.29
N GLY A 125 -12.27 8.06 -24.29
CA GLY A 125 -10.95 8.63 -24.04
C GLY A 125 -9.98 7.60 -23.47
N VAL A 126 -8.70 7.86 -23.69
CA VAL A 126 -7.60 7.08 -23.13
C VAL A 126 -6.54 8.02 -22.55
N GLY A 127 -5.99 7.68 -21.40
CA GLY A 127 -4.96 8.47 -20.75
C GLY A 127 -3.92 7.64 -20.03
N TRP A 128 -2.73 8.20 -19.90
CA TRP A 128 -1.57 7.62 -19.19
C TRP A 128 -0.86 8.71 -18.39
N ALA A 129 -0.09 8.32 -17.39
CA ALA A 129 0.74 9.25 -16.63
C ALA A 129 2.03 8.61 -16.12
N THR A 130 2.96 9.48 -15.72
CA THR A 130 4.17 9.09 -15.00
C THR A 130 3.84 8.39 -13.67
N GLY A 131 4.83 7.77 -13.03
CA GLY A 131 4.63 7.10 -11.73
C GLY A 131 4.14 5.66 -11.84
N GLY A 132 4.25 5.03 -13.01
CA GLY A 132 3.92 3.62 -13.22
C GLY A 132 2.42 3.33 -13.35
N SER A 133 1.61 4.38 -13.55
CA SER A 133 0.17 4.24 -13.77
C SER A 133 -0.15 3.49 -15.07
N LYS A 134 -1.20 2.66 -15.03
CA LYS A 134 -1.70 1.97 -16.22
C LYS A 134 -2.57 2.91 -17.07
N ALA A 135 -2.80 2.52 -18.31
CA ALA A 135 -3.79 3.18 -19.18
C ALA A 135 -5.16 3.25 -18.48
N ILE A 136 -5.81 4.40 -18.54
CA ILE A 136 -7.20 4.56 -18.13
C ILE A 136 -8.03 4.74 -19.39
N VAL A 137 -9.14 4.02 -19.46
CA VAL A 137 -10.13 4.14 -20.54
C VAL A 137 -11.41 4.72 -19.95
N ARG A 138 -11.97 5.72 -20.61
CA ARG A 138 -13.24 6.35 -20.26
C ARG A 138 -14.21 6.23 -21.43
N VAL A 139 -15.47 5.94 -21.14
CA VAL A 139 -16.60 6.06 -22.07
C VAL A 139 -17.72 6.81 -21.36
N GLY A 140 -18.42 7.68 -22.07
CA GLY A 140 -19.58 8.38 -21.56
C GLY A 140 -20.51 8.86 -22.66
N PHE A 141 -21.72 9.25 -22.26
CA PHE A 141 -22.78 9.69 -23.15
C PHE A 141 -23.50 10.89 -22.54
N GLY A 142 -24.21 11.66 -23.37
CA GLY A 142 -25.04 12.77 -22.90
C GLY A 142 -26.24 12.98 -23.82
N PHE A 143 -27.32 13.52 -23.25
CA PHE A 143 -28.57 13.84 -23.94
C PHE A 143 -28.98 15.28 -23.60
N SER A 144 -29.48 16.02 -24.58
CA SER A 144 -30.01 17.37 -24.43
C SER A 144 -31.50 17.38 -24.80
N PHE A 145 -32.30 18.06 -23.99
CA PHE A 145 -33.74 18.26 -24.16
C PHE A 145 -34.09 19.73 -23.85
N ASP A 146 -35.26 20.16 -24.32
CA ASP A 146 -35.82 21.50 -24.06
C ASP A 146 -36.59 21.51 -22.72
#